data_AF-A0A7J3BQM3-F1
#
_entry.id   AF-A0A7J3BQM3-F1
#
_cell.length_a   1.000
_cell.length_b   1.000
_cell.length_c   1.000
_cell.angle_alpha   90.00
_cell.angle_beta   90.00
_cell.angle_gamma   90.00
#
_symmetry.space_group_name_H-M   'P 1'
#
loop_
_entity.id
_entity.type
_entity.pdbx_description
1 polymer ?
#
loop_
_entity_poly.entity_id
_entity_poly.type
_entity_poly.pdbx_seq_one_letter_code
_entity_poly.pdbx_strand_id
1 'polypeptide(L)'
;MNWPVHLFIGLLAGLVLAFFLRIDLFPSLPLILVCGFSALVPDIDHHDSKIRQFSDYLALLLSLSFAVLLRCDSAFCVSAKWQEIAVYFFAIFGAYSFFMMFFMPRHRGFIHSLVAALVYGVVLFFLSGALFALFGIAGYLSHLLADSEIKVF
;
A
#
# COMPACT_ATOMS: atom_id res chain seq x y z
N MET A 1 -10.00 5.41 13.31
CA MET A 1 -8.86 6.01 12.60
C MET A 1 -9.35 7.04 11.59
N ASN A 2 -8.75 8.23 11.59
CA ASN A 2 -9.23 9.37 10.81
C ASN A 2 -8.38 9.51 9.53
N TRP A 3 -8.61 8.63 8.55
CA TRP A 3 -7.81 8.58 7.30
C TRP A 3 -7.66 9.95 6.59
N PRO A 4 -8.64 10.88 6.58
CA PRO A 4 -8.44 12.20 5.98
C PRO A 4 -7.35 13.01 6.71
N VAL A 5 -7.23 12.85 8.02
CA VAL A 5 -6.19 13.51 8.82
C VAL A 5 -4.81 12.94 8.49
N HIS A 6 -4.67 11.62 8.41
CA HIS A 6 -3.39 10.98 8.05
C HIS A 6 -2.97 11.34 6.63
N LEU A 7 -3.91 11.33 5.68
CA LEU A 7 -3.66 11.80 4.32
C LEU A 7 -3.21 13.26 4.31
N PHE A 8 -3.90 14.14 5.03
CA PHE A 8 -3.56 15.55 5.10
C PHE A 8 -2.16 15.79 5.70
N ILE A 9 -1.84 15.13 6.82
CA ILE A 9 -0.54 15.20 7.46
C ILE A 9 0.56 14.68 6.52
N GLY A 10 0.32 13.57 5.81
CA GLY A 10 1.25 13.03 4.83
C GLY A 10 1.50 13.97 3.65
N LEU A 11 0.45 14.59 3.11
CA LEU A 11 0.58 15.59 2.04
C LEU A 11 1.36 16.82 2.52
N LEU A 12 1.10 17.29 3.73
CA LEU A 12 1.82 18.42 4.33
C LEU A 12 3.30 18.08 4.56
N ALA A 13 3.59 16.88 5.06
CA ALA A 13 4.96 16.39 5.22
C ALA A 13 5.70 16.32 3.88
N GLY A 14 5.03 15.85 2.82
CA GLY A 14 5.58 15.84 1.47
C GLY A 14 5.88 17.23 0.95
N LEU A 15 4.99 18.20 1.17
CA LEU A 15 5.21 19.59 0.76
C LEU A 15 6.41 20.21 1.49
N VAL A 16 6.51 19.99 2.81
CA VAL A 16 7.65 20.45 3.62
C VAL A 16 8.95 19.82 3.13
N LEU A 17 8.96 18.52 2.85
CA LEU A 17 10.13 17.82 2.34
C LEU A 17 10.55 18.34 0.96
N ALA A 18 9.60 18.56 0.04
CA ALA A 18 9.86 19.12 -1.28
C ALA A 18 10.50 20.51 -1.18
N PHE A 19 10.01 21.35 -0.26
CA PHE A 19 10.58 22.66 0.03
C PHE A 19 12.05 22.55 0.50
N PHE A 20 12.35 21.66 1.45
CA PHE A 20 13.71 21.46 1.96
C PHE A 20 14.68 20.92 0.90
N LEU A 21 14.19 20.02 0.04
CA LEU A 21 14.98 19.47 -1.08
C LEU A 21 15.09 20.42 -2.27
N ARG A 22 14.43 21.60 -2.21
CA ARG A 22 14.40 22.62 -3.27
C ARG A 22 13.94 22.04 -4.61
N ILE A 23 12.96 21.15 -4.57
CA ILE A 23 12.32 20.59 -5.77
C ILE A 23 11.19 21.54 -6.15
N ASP A 24 11.12 21.90 -7.44
CA ASP A 24 10.04 22.74 -7.95
C ASP A 24 8.66 22.13 -7.67
N LEU A 25 7.64 22.99 -7.58
CA LEU A 25 6.29 22.57 -7.21
C LEU A 25 5.71 21.53 -8.19
N PHE A 26 5.82 21.76 -9.50
CA PHE A 26 5.22 20.84 -10.48
C PHE A 26 5.87 19.45 -10.50
N PRO A 27 7.22 19.32 -10.52
CA PRO A 27 7.87 18.02 -10.39
C PRO A 27 7.65 17.33 -9.04
N SER A 28 7.38 18.08 -7.97
CA SER A 28 7.15 17.50 -6.65
C SER A 28 5.72 16.99 -6.44
N LEU A 29 4.73 17.35 -7.27
CA LEU A 29 3.34 16.89 -7.10
C LEU A 29 3.21 15.36 -6.99
N PRO A 30 3.81 14.53 -7.87
CA PRO A 30 3.73 13.07 -7.72
C PRO A 30 4.38 12.57 -6.43
N LEU A 31 5.48 13.19 -6.01
CA LEU A 31 6.20 12.83 -4.78
C LEU A 31 5.39 13.18 -3.53
N ILE A 32 4.74 14.34 -3.52
CA ILE A 32 3.84 14.78 -2.46
C ILE A 32 2.65 13.84 -2.35
N LEU A 33 2.05 13.45 -3.49
CA LEU A 33 0.96 12.48 -3.50
C LEU A 33 1.41 11.12 -2.94
N VAL A 34 2.58 10.64 -3.32
CA VAL A 34 3.16 9.41 -2.77
C VAL A 34 3.29 9.53 -1.26
N CYS A 35 3.85 10.63 -0.74
CA CYS A 35 3.95 10.88 0.69
C CYS A 35 2.56 10.84 1.39
N GLY A 36 1.54 11.47 0.80
CA GLY A 36 0.17 11.42 1.31
C GLY A 36 -0.41 10.01 1.36
N PHE A 37 -0.30 9.24 0.28
CA PHE A 37 -0.79 7.86 0.25
C PHE A 37 0.02 6.91 1.12
N SER A 38 1.33 7.12 1.24
CA SER A 38 2.20 6.35 2.13
C SER A 38 1.83 6.52 3.60
N ALA A 39 1.29 7.68 4.00
CA ALA A 39 0.74 7.88 5.33
C ALA A 39 -0.51 7.02 5.61
N LEU A 40 -1.17 6.49 4.59
CA LEU A 40 -2.31 5.57 4.76
C LEU A 40 -1.89 4.10 4.79
N VAL A 41 -0.65 3.76 4.43
CA VAL A 41 -0.20 2.36 4.39
C VAL A 41 -0.30 1.67 5.75
N PRO A 42 0.05 2.32 6.89
CA PRO A 42 -0.03 1.63 8.17
C PRO A 42 -1.43 1.14 8.53
N ASP A 43 -2.43 1.86 8.03
CA ASP A 43 -3.83 1.67 8.33
C ASP A 43 -4.50 0.52 7.55
N ILE A 44 -3.77 -0.14 6.66
CA ILE A 44 -4.21 -1.38 5.99
C ILE A 44 -4.50 -2.49 7.00
N ASP A 45 -3.93 -2.41 8.21
CA ASP A 45 -4.19 -3.36 9.29
C ASP A 45 -5.58 -3.21 9.95
N HIS A 46 -6.28 -2.10 9.71
CA HIS A 46 -7.58 -1.84 10.31
C HIS A 46 -8.73 -2.23 9.35
N HIS A 47 -9.53 -3.23 9.71
CA HIS A 47 -10.61 -3.75 8.84
C HIS A 47 -11.62 -2.68 8.38
N ASP A 48 -11.96 -1.72 9.24
CA ASP A 48 -12.88 -0.63 8.87
C ASP A 48 -12.20 0.54 8.12
N SER A 49 -10.89 0.50 7.88
CA SER A 49 -10.22 1.59 7.17
C SER A 49 -10.55 1.57 5.68
N LYS A 50 -10.64 2.77 5.09
CA LYS A 50 -10.88 2.91 3.65
C LYS A 50 -9.75 2.35 2.80
N ILE A 51 -8.51 2.46 3.29
CA ILE A 51 -7.35 1.90 2.60
C ILE A 51 -7.36 0.36 2.62
N ARG A 52 -7.84 -0.25 3.70
CA ARG A 52 -8.02 -1.71 3.76
C ARG A 52 -9.11 -2.17 2.80
N GLN A 53 -10.28 -1.53 2.84
CA GLN A 53 -11.37 -1.82 1.90
C GLN A 53 -10.91 -1.70 0.45
N PHE A 54 -10.20 -0.63 0.11
CA PHE A 54 -9.62 -0.43 -1.21
C PHE A 54 -8.62 -1.54 -1.57
N SER A 55 -7.73 -1.92 -0.64
CA SER A 55 -6.76 -3.00 -0.85
C SER A 55 -7.44 -4.34 -1.09
N ASP A 56 -8.54 -4.64 -0.38
CA ASP A 56 -9.32 -5.86 -0.57
C ASP A 56 -9.98 -5.92 -1.97
N TYR A 57 -10.56 -4.80 -2.43
CA TYR A 57 -11.12 -4.72 -3.79
C TYR A 57 -10.04 -4.83 -4.86
N LEU A 58 -8.89 -4.17 -4.66
CA LEU A 58 -7.77 -4.25 -5.58
C LEU A 58 -7.21 -5.68 -5.63
N ALA A 59 -7.05 -6.34 -4.48
CA ALA A 59 -6.61 -7.73 -4.40
C ALA A 59 -7.56 -8.68 -5.14
N LEU A 60 -8.88 -8.46 -5.05
CA LEU A 60 -9.87 -9.23 -5.81
C LEU A 60 -9.66 -9.07 -7.32
N LEU A 61 -9.55 -7.82 -7.81
CA LEU A 61 -9.35 -7.53 -9.23
C LEU A 61 -8.01 -8.07 -9.77
N LEU A 62 -6.94 -7.90 -8.99
CA LEU A 62 -5.62 -8.41 -9.35
C LEU A 62 -5.60 -9.93 -9.34
N SER A 63 -6.19 -10.59 -8.34
CA SER A 63 -6.26 -12.04 -8.29
C SER A 63 -6.96 -12.62 -9.52
N LEU A 64 -8.05 -11.99 -9.96
CA LEU A 64 -8.75 -12.41 -11.17
C LEU A 64 -7.90 -12.16 -12.41
N SER A 65 -7.31 -10.98 -12.54
CA SER A 65 -6.43 -10.62 -13.66
C SER A 65 -5.25 -11.60 -13.78
N PHE A 66 -4.57 -11.90 -12.66
CA PHE A 66 -3.48 -12.87 -12.62
C PHE A 66 -3.96 -14.29 -12.96
N ALA A 67 -5.09 -14.74 -12.43
CA ALA A 67 -5.63 -16.06 -12.75
C ALA A 67 -5.93 -16.21 -14.25
N VAL A 68 -6.48 -15.17 -14.89
CA VAL A 68 -6.70 -15.15 -16.34
C VAL A 68 -5.38 -15.17 -17.09
N LEU A 69 -4.42 -14.29 -16.74
CA LEU A 69 -3.11 -14.23 -17.41
C LEU A 69 -2.32 -15.54 -17.30
N LEU A 70 -2.43 -16.26 -16.18
CA LEU A 70 -1.73 -17.53 -15.97
C LEU A 70 -2.35 -18.71 -16.72
N ARG A 71 -3.64 -18.64 -17.07
CA ARG A 71 -4.39 -19.77 -17.64
C ARG A 71 -4.89 -19.55 -19.04
N CYS A 72 -4.92 -18.32 -19.50
CA CYS A 72 -5.57 -17.94 -20.73
C CYS A 72 -4.62 -17.16 -21.64
N ASP A 73 -4.13 -17.84 -22.67
CA ASP A 73 -3.18 -17.27 -23.65
C ASP A 73 -3.89 -16.46 -24.76
N SER A 74 -5.23 -16.40 -24.77
CA SER A 74 -6.02 -15.69 -25.78
C SER A 74 -7.31 -15.11 -25.19
N ALA A 75 -7.91 -14.11 -25.84
CA ALA A 75 -9.13 -13.47 -25.31
C ALA A 75 -10.35 -14.41 -25.22
N PHE A 76 -10.36 -15.53 -25.96
CA PHE A 76 -11.51 -16.42 -26.07
C PHE A 76 -11.42 -17.69 -25.22
N CYS A 77 -10.32 -17.95 -24.51
CA CYS A 77 -10.16 -19.17 -23.71
C CYS A 77 -10.88 -19.14 -22.35
N VAL A 78 -11.42 -17.99 -21.92
CA VAL A 78 -12.06 -17.86 -20.61
C VAL A 78 -13.24 -18.82 -20.47
N SER A 79 -14.06 -18.97 -21.51
CA SER A 79 -15.21 -19.88 -21.50
C SER A 79 -14.79 -21.36 -21.48
N ALA A 80 -13.67 -21.72 -22.08
CA ALA A 80 -13.17 -23.09 -22.11
C ALA A 80 -12.45 -23.48 -20.81
N LYS A 81 -11.75 -22.53 -20.17
CA LYS A 81 -10.89 -22.77 -18.99
C LYS A 81 -11.42 -22.14 -17.70
N TRP A 82 -12.71 -21.79 -17.64
CA TRP A 82 -13.28 -21.07 -16.50
C TRP A 82 -13.05 -21.77 -15.15
N GLN A 83 -13.04 -23.10 -15.11
CA GLN A 83 -12.79 -23.88 -13.90
C GLN A 83 -11.35 -23.70 -13.39
N GLU A 84 -10.36 -23.77 -14.27
CA GLU A 84 -8.96 -23.54 -13.90
C GLU A 84 -8.76 -22.10 -13.43
N ILE A 85 -9.34 -21.12 -14.14
CA ILE A 85 -9.27 -19.71 -13.77
C ILE A 85 -9.89 -19.50 -12.38
N ALA A 86 -11.06 -20.11 -12.11
CA ALA A 86 -11.71 -20.02 -10.81
C ALA A 86 -10.85 -20.60 -9.68
N VAL A 87 -10.23 -21.77 -9.89
CA VAL A 87 -9.33 -22.38 -8.90
C VAL A 87 -8.13 -21.46 -8.60
N TYR A 88 -7.49 -20.92 -9.63
CA TYR A 88 -6.36 -20.00 -9.45
C TYR A 88 -6.78 -18.69 -8.77
N PHE A 89 -7.92 -18.14 -9.15
CA PHE A 89 -8.49 -16.95 -8.51
C PHE A 89 -8.70 -17.18 -7.01
N PHE A 90 -9.40 -18.26 -6.63
CA PHE A 90 -9.65 -18.58 -5.22
C PHE A 90 -8.36 -18.91 -4.47
N ALA A 91 -7.37 -19.55 -5.11
CA ALA A 91 -6.09 -19.81 -4.48
C ALA A 91 -5.32 -18.52 -4.18
N ILE A 92 -5.22 -17.59 -5.13
CA ILE A 92 -4.49 -16.32 -4.97
C ILE A 92 -5.23 -15.41 -3.97
N PHE A 93 -6.54 -15.20 -4.17
CA PHE A 93 -7.33 -14.36 -3.28
C PHE A 93 -7.46 -14.96 -1.87
N GLY A 94 -7.56 -16.30 -1.78
CA GLY A 94 -7.56 -17.03 -0.53
C GLY A 94 -6.23 -16.88 0.22
N ALA A 95 -5.09 -16.96 -0.47
CA ALA A 95 -3.78 -16.71 0.12
C ALA A 95 -3.64 -15.28 0.66
N TYR A 96 -4.11 -14.28 -0.09
CA TYR A 96 -4.20 -12.90 0.37
C TYR A 96 -5.08 -12.78 1.63
N SER A 97 -6.30 -13.32 1.59
CA SER A 97 -7.25 -13.25 2.70
C SER A 97 -6.71 -13.93 3.96
N PHE A 98 -6.07 -15.10 3.79
CA PHE A 98 -5.39 -15.81 4.86
C PHE A 98 -4.25 -14.98 5.45
N PHE A 99 -3.40 -14.39 4.60
CA PHE A 99 -2.32 -13.53 5.06
C PHE A 99 -2.86 -12.37 5.90
N MET A 100 -3.87 -11.66 5.41
CA MET A 100 -4.43 -10.53 6.14
C MET A 100 -5.12 -10.95 7.45
N MET A 101 -5.77 -12.12 7.49
CA MET A 101 -6.45 -12.61 8.70
C MET A 101 -5.48 -13.02 9.81
N PHE A 102 -4.37 -13.69 9.45
CA PHE A 102 -3.46 -14.28 10.43
C PHE A 102 -2.22 -13.43 10.73
N PHE A 103 -1.70 -12.69 9.75
CA PHE A 103 -0.49 -11.88 9.91
C PHE A 103 -0.78 -10.41 10.18
N MET A 104 -1.99 -9.93 9.89
CA MET A 104 -2.47 -8.59 10.26
C MET A 104 -3.75 -8.64 11.12
N PRO A 105 -3.78 -9.42 12.22
CA PRO A 105 -4.99 -9.61 13.02
C PRO A 105 -5.31 -8.43 13.94
N ARG A 106 -4.35 -7.55 14.19
CA ARG A 106 -4.47 -6.45 15.16
C ARG A 106 -4.07 -5.13 14.53
N HIS A 107 -4.91 -4.12 14.75
CA HIS A 107 -4.55 -2.73 14.52
C HIS A 107 -3.36 -2.35 15.42
N ARG A 108 -2.37 -1.64 14.86
CA ARG A 108 -1.11 -1.26 15.51
C ARG A 108 -0.15 -2.42 15.79
N GLY A 109 -0.17 -3.41 14.90
CA GLY A 109 0.79 -4.52 14.89
C GLY A 109 2.13 -4.13 14.25
N PHE A 110 2.82 -5.09 13.62
CA PHE A 110 4.11 -4.89 12.96
C PHE A 110 4.14 -3.71 11.96
N ILE A 111 3.01 -3.45 11.32
CA ILE A 111 2.83 -2.36 10.35
C ILE A 111 2.89 -0.96 11.01
N HIS A 112 2.81 -0.85 12.33
CA HIS A 112 3.06 0.40 13.06
C HIS A 112 4.46 0.41 13.68
N SER A 113 5.48 0.11 12.86
CA SER A 113 6.89 0.08 13.30
C SER A 113 7.83 0.80 12.34
N LEU A 114 8.97 1.26 12.86
CA LEU A 114 10.05 1.83 12.06
C LEU A 114 10.65 0.81 11.09
N VAL A 115 10.67 -0.48 11.46
CA VAL A 115 11.14 -1.55 10.57
C VAL A 115 10.20 -1.71 9.38
N ALA A 116 8.88 -1.67 9.58
CA ALA A 116 7.93 -1.71 8.48
C ALA A 116 8.05 -0.48 7.57
N ALA A 117 8.27 0.71 8.13
CA ALA A 117 8.55 1.93 7.36
C ALA A 117 9.81 1.78 6.49
N LEU A 118 10.88 1.19 7.03
CA LEU A 118 12.12 0.94 6.30
C LEU A 118 11.93 -0.08 5.17
N VAL A 119 11.28 -1.20 5.45
CA VAL A 119 10.97 -2.24 4.44
C VAL A 119 10.14 -1.64 3.31
N TYR A 120 9.11 -0.86 3.65
CA TYR A 120 8.30 -0.13 2.68
C TYR A 120 9.13 0.81 1.81
N GLY A 121 10.03 1.58 2.42
CA GLY A 121 10.97 2.45 1.71
C GLY A 121 11.92 1.71 0.77
N VAL A 122 12.47 0.56 1.19
CA VAL A 122 13.32 -0.28 0.35
C VAL A 122 12.54 -0.81 -0.86
N VAL A 123 11.31 -1.26 -0.66
CA VAL A 123 10.44 -1.70 -1.76
C VAL A 123 10.20 -0.55 -2.74
N LEU A 124 9.85 0.64 -2.25
CA LEU A 124 9.67 1.82 -3.11
C LEU A 124 10.96 2.22 -3.84
N PHE A 125 12.12 2.07 -3.20
CA PHE A 125 13.41 2.38 -3.83
C PHE A 125 13.65 1.53 -5.06
N PHE A 126 13.42 0.22 -4.97
CA PHE A 126 13.60 -0.68 -6.11
C PHE A 126 12.54 -0.49 -7.19
N LEU A 127 11.32 -0.10 -6.83
CA LEU A 127 10.23 0.08 -7.79
C LEU A 127 10.23 1.43 -8.50
N SER A 128 10.66 2.50 -7.81
CA SER A 128 10.44 3.88 -8.28
C SER A 128 11.62 4.82 -8.02
N GLY A 129 12.69 4.34 -7.39
CA GLY A 129 13.92 5.10 -7.16
C GLY A 129 13.95 5.88 -5.84
N ALA A 130 15.09 6.53 -5.59
CA ALA A 130 15.42 7.14 -4.30
C ALA A 130 14.46 8.24 -3.84
N LEU A 131 14.02 9.11 -4.74
CA LEU A 131 13.12 10.22 -4.37
C LEU A 131 11.75 9.69 -3.93
N PHE A 132 11.19 8.71 -4.63
CA PHE A 132 9.93 8.08 -4.24
C PHE A 132 10.03 7.34 -2.91
N ALA A 133 11.13 6.63 -2.69
CA ALA A 133 11.41 5.97 -1.41
C ALA A 133 11.48 6.98 -0.26
N LEU A 134 12.19 8.09 -0.44
CA LEU A 134 12.35 9.11 0.60
C LEU A 134 11.00 9.75 0.97
N PHE A 135 10.20 10.15 -0.03
CA PHE A 135 8.87 10.71 0.21
C PHE A 135 7.92 9.67 0.80
N GLY A 136 8.01 8.42 0.36
CA GLY A 136 7.19 7.34 0.92
C GLY A 136 7.51 7.04 2.38
N ILE A 137 8.79 7.00 2.75
CA ILE A 137 9.22 6.86 4.15
C ILE A 137 8.73 8.07 4.96
N ALA A 138 8.89 9.29 4.46
CA ALA A 138 8.42 10.49 5.15
C ALA A 138 6.91 10.45 5.42
N GLY A 139 6.12 10.01 4.43
CA GLY A 139 4.69 9.81 4.58
C GLY A 139 4.35 8.79 5.64
N TYR A 140 4.99 7.62 5.58
CA TYR A 140 4.81 6.55 6.57
C TYR A 140 5.16 7.01 7.99
N LEU A 141 6.28 7.70 8.16
CA LEU A 141 6.71 8.22 9.47
C LEU A 141 5.76 9.30 9.98
N SER A 142 5.20 10.12 9.09
CA SER A 142 4.22 11.14 9.48
C SER A 142 2.95 10.53 10.10
N HIS A 143 2.55 9.34 9.64
CA HIS A 143 1.47 8.56 10.25
C HIS A 143 1.85 8.08 11.65
N LEU A 144 3.02 7.44 11.81
CA LEU A 144 3.48 6.94 13.11
C LEU A 144 3.60 8.07 14.15
N LEU A 145 4.05 9.26 13.70
CA LEU A 145 4.10 10.46 14.52
C LEU A 145 2.71 10.97 14.90
N ALA A 146 1.77 11.00 13.95
CA ALA A 146 0.40 11.43 14.20
C ALA A 146 -0.32 10.55 15.23
N ASP A 147 -0.08 9.23 15.17
CA ASP A 147 -0.64 8.28 16.13
C ASP A 147 0.17 8.18 17.44
N SER A 148 1.34 8.83 17.53
CA SER A 148 2.29 8.71 18.65
C SER A 148 2.73 7.26 18.93
N GLU A 149 2.79 6.44 17.88
CA GLU A 149 3.06 4.99 17.95
C GLU A 149 4.40 4.64 17.29
N ILE A 150 5.48 5.32 17.71
CA ILE A 150 6.83 5.01 17.22
C ILE A 150 7.40 3.83 18.00
N LYS A 151 7.41 2.66 17.36
CA LYS A 151 8.05 1.44 17.87
C LYS A 151 9.11 0.94 16.90
N VAL A 152 10.13 0.28 17.44
CA VAL A 152 11.14 -0.39 16.59
C VAL A 152 10.57 -1.68 16.00
N PHE A 153 9.77 -2.42 16.78
CA PHE A 153 9.10 -3.68 16.40
C PHE A 153 7.65 -3.68 16.86
#